data_AF-R9J5W2-F1
#
_entry.id   AF-R9J5W2-F1
#
_cell.length_a   1.000
_cell.length_b   1.000
_cell.length_c   1.000
_cell.angle_alpha   90.00
_cell.angle_beta   90.00
_cell.angle_gamma   90.00
#
_symmetry.space_group_name_H-M   'P 1'
#
loop_
_entity.id
_entity.type
_entity.pdbx_description
1 polymer ?
#
loop_
_entity_poly.entity_id
_entity_poly.type
_entity_poly.pdbx_seq_one_letter_code
_entity_poly.pdbx_strand_id
1 'polypeptide(L)'
;MGILDIRCIGINHEIRKEGFYDMEIYRRIRIWGRHHHIELFGTVLGVLLLVMLINSISICVYASKENNRLLSENAVFANSFTTSLSGKNGTISQIYVNPERNKCVILFKFDDMNGMVTDAAKYQVFIKSFDVFKGEYVSRRSTQLDVMGGFYVFGSTGYTALYLSAVNGFPRECYEIILRCNDVLQINTSSSGNENAVRDASYAQFDQWRVIINPNGNTAKECGFLDDFDITSLYQDAVIDENESKIRESLYDDVKIMYAGWKKIDNYRNNLESLNVKVPSMPVYIAGDELAVDEDGIIKYRSGFDFIDGVDYDWYGKTLHDTSFIDMVKQTDMTDIQFFNSLNNYQTSDIPNTLNTWYMADGSVINLDESDLKLNNTQAVVENIKSYNMALNDYYNAKRLYHCTHLVDYLYIESNMKMAGKYFTSNYNEGVVTVW
;
A
#
# COMPACT_ATOMS: atom_id res chain seq x y z
N MET A 1 -14.18 -36.55 10.33
CA MET A 1 -15.03 -36.86 11.51
C MET A 1 -16.07 -35.76 11.59
N GLY A 2 -17.36 -36.11 11.50
CA GLY A 2 -18.47 -35.14 11.51
C GLY A 2 -19.51 -35.43 10.41
N ILE A 3 -20.34 -36.44 10.65
CA ILE A 3 -21.53 -36.80 9.88
C ILE A 3 -22.72 -36.03 10.47
N LEU A 4 -23.57 -35.45 9.63
CA LEU A 4 -24.93 -34.97 9.91
C LEU A 4 -25.76 -35.41 8.68
N ASP A 5 -26.37 -36.59 8.64
CA ASP A 5 -27.62 -37.06 9.28
C ASP A 5 -28.75 -36.03 9.32
N ILE A 6 -29.65 -36.11 8.33
CA ILE A 6 -31.01 -35.60 8.43
C ILE A 6 -31.95 -36.75 8.10
N ARG A 7 -32.64 -37.20 9.15
CA ARG A 7 -33.69 -38.22 9.16
C ARG A 7 -34.94 -37.76 8.42
N CYS A 8 -35.57 -38.74 7.77
CA CYS A 8 -36.95 -38.72 7.30
C CYS A 8 -37.96 -38.53 8.44
N ILE A 9 -39.03 -37.77 8.19
CA ILE A 9 -40.37 -38.03 8.72
C ILE A 9 -41.36 -37.84 7.55
N GLY A 10 -42.06 -38.92 7.20
CA GLY A 10 -42.93 -39.00 6.04
C GLY A 10 -44.38 -38.59 6.31
N ILE A 11 -45.13 -38.50 5.23
CA ILE A 11 -46.58 -38.68 5.22
C ILE A 11 -46.90 -39.65 4.08
N ASN A 12 -47.47 -40.80 4.45
CA ASN A 12 -48.06 -41.78 3.55
C ASN A 12 -49.22 -41.14 2.77
N HIS A 13 -49.16 -41.21 1.44
CA HIS A 13 -50.36 -41.48 0.67
C HIS A 13 -50.04 -42.50 -0.41
N GLU A 14 -50.81 -43.57 -0.40
CA GLU A 14 -50.78 -44.70 -1.31
C GLU A 14 -51.00 -44.21 -2.75
N ILE A 15 -49.93 -44.13 -3.56
CA ILE A 15 -50.08 -43.85 -4.99
C ILE A 15 -50.01 -45.18 -5.74
N ARG A 16 -51.21 -45.63 -6.08
CA ARG A 16 -51.52 -46.68 -7.04
C ARG A 16 -50.57 -46.59 -8.24
N LYS A 17 -49.87 -47.68 -8.55
CA LYS A 17 -49.14 -47.83 -9.82
C LYS A 17 -50.16 -47.85 -10.96
N GLU A 18 -50.46 -46.68 -11.52
CA GLU A 18 -51.09 -46.59 -12.82
C GLU A 18 -50.12 -45.98 -13.82
N GLY A 19 -49.76 -46.82 -14.79
CA GLY A 19 -49.52 -46.50 -16.18
C GLY A 19 -48.97 -45.13 -16.52
N PHE A 20 -47.74 -45.16 -16.98
CA PHE A 20 -47.11 -44.23 -17.92
C PHE A 20 -48.04 -43.88 -19.12
N TYR A 21 -48.97 -42.95 -18.96
CA TYR A 21 -49.76 -42.40 -20.08
C TYR A 21 -50.18 -40.97 -19.76
N ASP A 22 -49.28 -40.01 -19.96
CA ASP A 22 -49.71 -38.73 -20.54
C ASP A 22 -48.59 -38.04 -21.32
N MET A 23 -48.34 -38.58 -22.51
CA MET A 23 -47.63 -37.89 -23.60
C MET A 23 -48.67 -37.35 -24.61
N GLU A 24 -49.84 -36.85 -24.19
CA GLU A 24 -50.83 -36.36 -25.15
C GLU A 24 -50.43 -35.04 -25.84
N ILE A 25 -49.60 -34.20 -25.21
CA ILE A 25 -49.17 -32.94 -25.82
C ILE A 25 -48.20 -33.18 -27.00
N TYR A 26 -47.35 -34.21 -26.94
CA TYR A 26 -46.49 -34.60 -28.07
C TYR A 26 -47.22 -35.43 -29.13
N ARG A 27 -48.39 -36.01 -28.80
CA ARG A 27 -49.16 -36.87 -29.72
C ARG A 27 -50.10 -36.11 -30.65
N ARG A 28 -50.37 -34.82 -30.40
CA ARG A 28 -51.19 -33.95 -31.26
C ARG A 28 -50.43 -33.19 -32.35
N ILE A 29 -49.12 -33.36 -32.48
CA ILE A 29 -48.35 -32.82 -33.60
C ILE A 29 -48.15 -33.94 -34.63
N ARG A 30 -49.19 -34.20 -35.44
CA ARG A 30 -49.15 -35.19 -36.53
C ARG A 30 -48.42 -34.62 -37.75
N ILE A 31 -47.11 -34.48 -37.66
CA ILE A 31 -46.21 -34.17 -38.79
C ILE A 31 -45.47 -35.44 -39.29
N TRP A 32 -45.55 -36.55 -38.56
CA TRP A 32 -44.61 -37.67 -38.70
C TRP A 32 -45.11 -38.74 -39.67
N GLY A 33 -44.41 -38.88 -40.79
CA GLY A 33 -44.68 -39.83 -41.87
C GLY A 33 -43.74 -41.05 -41.90
N ARG A 34 -43.53 -41.62 -43.11
CA ARG A 34 -42.77 -42.87 -43.37
C ARG A 34 -41.25 -42.79 -43.09
N HIS A 35 -40.73 -41.63 -42.66
CA HIS A 35 -39.30 -41.35 -42.40
C HIS A 35 -39.00 -40.94 -40.95
N HIS A 36 -39.62 -41.62 -39.98
CA HIS A 36 -39.57 -41.31 -38.55
C HIS A 36 -38.13 -41.18 -37.96
N HIS A 37 -37.15 -41.95 -38.43
CA HIS A 37 -35.78 -41.90 -37.90
C HIS A 37 -34.98 -40.66 -38.33
N ILE A 38 -35.17 -40.16 -39.55
CA ILE A 38 -34.46 -38.98 -40.06
C ILE A 38 -35.05 -37.70 -39.45
N GLU A 39 -36.38 -37.65 -39.29
CA GLU A 39 -37.08 -36.54 -38.65
C GLU A 39 -36.75 -36.41 -37.15
N LEU A 40 -36.60 -37.55 -36.45
CA LEU A 40 -36.15 -37.56 -35.06
C LEU A 40 -34.71 -37.02 -34.91
N PHE A 41 -33.79 -37.44 -35.79
CA PHE A 41 -32.42 -36.93 -35.82
C PHE A 41 -32.38 -35.42 -36.07
N GLY A 42 -33.12 -34.93 -37.06
CA GLY A 42 -33.20 -33.50 -37.37
C GLY A 42 -33.78 -32.67 -36.20
N THR A 43 -34.78 -33.20 -35.51
CA THR A 43 -35.39 -32.53 -34.34
C THR A 43 -34.41 -32.47 -33.17
N VAL A 44 -33.75 -33.59 -32.84
CA VAL A 44 -32.76 -33.65 -31.74
C VAL A 44 -31.55 -32.76 -32.05
N LEU A 45 -31.04 -32.79 -33.29
CA LEU A 45 -29.95 -31.93 -33.73
C LEU A 45 -30.35 -30.45 -33.68
N GLY A 46 -31.56 -30.12 -34.12
CA GLY A 46 -32.09 -28.76 -34.06
C GLY A 46 -32.21 -28.22 -32.63
N VAL A 47 -32.72 -29.04 -31.70
CA VAL A 47 -32.77 -28.68 -30.27
C VAL A 47 -31.36 -28.51 -29.70
N LEU A 48 -30.42 -29.38 -30.04
CA LEU A 48 -29.03 -29.28 -29.56
C LEU A 48 -28.33 -28.02 -30.09
N LEU A 49 -28.53 -27.67 -31.37
CA LEU A 49 -28.02 -26.43 -31.95
C LEU A 49 -28.64 -25.19 -31.30
N LEU A 50 -29.94 -25.23 -30.99
CA LEU A 50 -30.64 -24.14 -30.31
C LEU A 50 -30.11 -23.95 -28.88
N VAL A 51 -29.88 -25.05 -28.15
CA VAL A 51 -29.24 -25.00 -26.82
C VAL A 51 -27.82 -24.45 -26.92
N MET A 52 -27.02 -24.86 -27.91
CA MET A 52 -25.69 -24.28 -28.12
C MET A 52 -25.75 -22.77 -28.43
N LEU A 53 -26.67 -22.34 -29.29
CA LEU A 53 -26.87 -20.92 -29.62
C LEU A 53 -27.21 -20.10 -28.36
N ILE A 54 -28.13 -20.59 -27.53
CA ILE A 54 -28.49 -19.92 -26.26
C ILE A 54 -27.29 -19.82 -25.34
N ASN A 55 -26.49 -20.88 -25.21
CA ASN A 55 -25.27 -20.86 -24.39
C ASN A 55 -24.25 -19.86 -24.94
N SER A 56 -24.00 -19.84 -26.26
CA SER A 56 -23.07 -18.87 -26.88
C SER A 56 -23.53 -17.43 -26.69
N ILE A 57 -24.81 -17.13 -26.88
CA ILE A 57 -25.37 -15.79 -26.64
C ILE A 57 -25.24 -15.41 -25.16
N SER A 58 -25.55 -16.34 -24.26
CA SER A 58 -25.46 -16.11 -22.80
C SER A 58 -24.03 -15.82 -22.36
N ILE A 59 -23.05 -16.55 -22.89
CA ILE A 59 -21.62 -16.29 -22.65
C ILE A 59 -21.22 -14.91 -23.17
N CYS A 60 -21.62 -14.53 -24.38
CA CYS A 60 -21.31 -13.21 -24.95
C CYS A 60 -21.92 -12.06 -24.12
N VAL A 61 -23.18 -12.21 -23.68
CA VAL A 61 -23.85 -11.21 -22.83
C VAL A 61 -23.19 -11.12 -21.47
N TYR A 62 -22.88 -12.26 -20.85
CA TYR A 62 -22.18 -12.30 -19.57
C TYR A 62 -20.80 -11.64 -19.67
N ALA A 63 -20.01 -12.00 -20.67
CA ALA A 63 -18.68 -11.43 -20.90
C ALA A 63 -18.76 -9.92 -21.15
N SER A 64 -19.74 -9.44 -21.93
CA SER A 64 -19.93 -8.01 -22.15
C SER A 64 -20.33 -7.26 -20.88
N LYS A 65 -21.21 -7.84 -20.06
CA LYS A 65 -21.62 -7.25 -18.78
C LYS A 65 -20.46 -7.17 -17.80
N GLU A 66 -19.66 -8.24 -17.74
CA GLU A 66 -18.47 -8.30 -16.88
C GLU A 66 -17.40 -7.31 -17.34
N ASN A 67 -17.12 -7.21 -18.65
CA ASN A 67 -16.19 -6.22 -19.18
C ASN A 67 -16.65 -4.79 -18.85
N ASN A 68 -17.95 -4.48 -18.98
CA ASN A 68 -18.49 -3.19 -18.60
C ASN A 68 -18.35 -2.91 -17.10
N ARG A 69 -18.52 -3.93 -16.25
CA ARG A 69 -18.30 -3.83 -14.80
C ARG A 69 -16.83 -3.51 -14.51
N LEU A 70 -15.90 -4.28 -15.07
CA LEU A 70 -14.46 -4.08 -14.89
C LEU A 70 -13.99 -2.71 -15.40
N LEU A 71 -14.53 -2.22 -16.51
CA LEU A 71 -14.29 -0.86 -16.98
C LEU A 71 -14.84 0.19 -16.01
N SER A 72 -16.03 -0.01 -15.45
CA SER A 72 -16.59 0.96 -14.51
C SER A 72 -15.87 0.99 -13.16
N GLU A 73 -15.29 -0.13 -12.75
CA GLU A 73 -14.66 -0.27 -11.44
C GLU A 73 -13.19 0.15 -11.48
N ASN A 74 -12.41 -0.42 -12.40
CA ASN A 74 -10.96 -0.29 -12.38
C ASN A 74 -10.48 0.95 -13.12
N ALA A 75 -9.73 1.80 -12.42
CA ALA A 75 -9.00 2.91 -13.00
C ALA A 75 -7.59 2.53 -13.46
N VAL A 76 -7.01 1.46 -12.90
CA VAL A 76 -5.69 0.94 -13.26
C VAL A 76 -5.84 -0.54 -13.65
N PHE A 77 -5.23 -0.93 -14.77
CA PHE A 77 -5.26 -2.33 -15.23
C PHE A 77 -3.92 -3.05 -15.01
N ALA A 78 -2.84 -2.32 -14.73
CA ALA A 78 -1.54 -2.86 -14.32
C ALA A 78 -0.87 -1.89 -13.33
N ASN A 79 -0.62 -2.36 -12.11
CA ASN A 79 -0.13 -1.50 -11.03
C ASN A 79 1.39 -1.31 -11.04
N SER A 80 2.13 -2.15 -11.75
CA SER A 80 3.58 -2.09 -11.85
C SER A 80 4.03 -1.97 -13.29
N PHE A 81 5.17 -1.32 -13.48
CA PHE A 81 5.82 -1.19 -14.78
C PHE A 81 7.32 -1.35 -14.62
N THR A 82 7.97 -1.74 -15.71
CA THR A 82 9.43 -1.81 -15.81
C THR A 82 9.86 -1.02 -17.03
N THR A 83 10.87 -0.18 -16.87
CA THR A 83 11.44 0.61 -17.96
C THR A 83 12.25 -0.27 -18.90
N SER A 84 12.27 0.10 -20.18
CA SER A 84 12.75 -0.80 -21.23
C SER A 84 14.26 -0.97 -21.28
N LEU A 85 15.02 0.11 -21.10
CA LEU A 85 16.48 0.11 -21.19
C LEU A 85 17.13 0.09 -19.81
N SER A 86 16.68 0.96 -18.90
CA SER A 86 17.28 1.03 -17.57
C SER A 86 16.85 -0.14 -16.67
N GLY A 87 15.74 -0.83 -17.01
CA GLY A 87 15.23 -1.98 -16.26
C GLY A 87 14.80 -1.64 -14.84
N LYS A 88 14.39 -0.39 -14.61
CA LYS A 88 13.92 0.12 -13.33
C LYS A 88 12.45 -0.24 -13.16
N ASN A 89 12.12 -0.70 -11.96
CA ASN A 89 10.76 -1.01 -11.58
C ASN A 89 10.10 0.22 -10.97
N GLY A 90 8.80 0.31 -11.18
CA GLY A 90 7.95 1.30 -10.54
C GLY A 90 6.51 0.84 -10.47
N THR A 91 5.72 1.60 -9.74
CA THR A 91 4.31 1.34 -9.52
C THR A 91 3.47 2.59 -9.76
N ILE A 92 2.20 2.39 -10.12
CA ILE A 92 1.20 3.45 -10.12
C ILE A 92 0.67 3.54 -8.70
N SER A 93 1.04 4.62 -8.00
CA SER A 93 0.65 4.84 -6.61
C SER A 93 -0.84 5.12 -6.51
N GLN A 94 -1.34 6.06 -7.32
CA GLN A 94 -2.75 6.43 -7.34
C GLN A 94 -3.11 7.21 -8.61
N ILE A 95 -4.39 7.11 -9.01
CA ILE A 95 -5.00 8.01 -10.00
C ILE A 95 -5.96 8.95 -9.27
N TYR A 96 -5.75 10.25 -9.46
CA TYR A 96 -6.58 11.31 -8.94
C TYR A 96 -7.42 11.90 -10.06
N VAL A 97 -8.71 12.15 -9.80
CA VAL A 97 -9.61 12.81 -10.76
C VAL A 97 -10.41 13.90 -10.07
N ASN A 98 -10.76 14.95 -10.81
CA ASN A 98 -11.66 15.96 -10.29
C ASN A 98 -13.12 15.46 -10.36
N PRO A 99 -14.07 16.09 -9.64
CA PRO A 99 -15.47 15.68 -9.62
C PRO A 99 -16.11 15.61 -11.03
N GLU A 100 -15.71 16.49 -11.94
CA GLU A 100 -16.19 16.52 -13.32
C GLU A 100 -15.52 15.49 -14.24
N ARG A 101 -14.46 14.82 -13.76
CA ARG A 101 -13.63 13.85 -14.51
C ARG A 101 -13.13 14.38 -15.86
N ASN A 102 -12.77 15.66 -15.89
CA ASN A 102 -12.09 16.31 -17.01
C ASN A 102 -10.61 16.57 -16.74
N LYS A 103 -10.17 16.47 -15.49
CA LYS A 103 -8.77 16.54 -15.08
C LYS A 103 -8.39 15.26 -14.34
N CYS A 104 -7.20 14.77 -14.64
CA CYS A 104 -6.66 13.52 -14.09
C CYS A 104 -5.18 13.68 -13.80
N VAL A 105 -4.73 13.16 -12.66
CA VAL A 105 -3.32 13.01 -12.34
C VAL A 105 -3.01 11.56 -12.06
N ILE A 106 -1.96 11.06 -12.70
CA ILE A 106 -1.44 9.72 -12.46
C ILE A 106 -0.12 9.89 -11.71
N LEU A 107 -0.08 9.40 -10.47
CA LEU A 107 1.11 9.44 -9.64
C LEU A 107 1.86 8.10 -9.77
N PHE A 108 3.11 8.17 -10.22
CA PHE A 108 4.01 7.03 -10.31
C PHE A 108 5.05 7.10 -9.19
N LYS A 109 5.47 5.93 -8.71
CA LYS A 109 6.56 5.76 -7.76
C LYS A 109 7.57 4.75 -8.32
N PHE A 110 8.79 5.20 -8.58
CA PHE A 110 9.92 4.34 -8.88
C PHE A 110 10.48 3.75 -7.60
N ASP A 111 10.92 2.48 -7.67
CA ASP A 111 11.59 1.83 -6.54
C ASP A 111 12.99 2.42 -6.30
N ASP A 112 13.65 2.82 -7.39
CA ASP A 112 14.99 3.42 -7.39
C ASP A 112 15.14 4.41 -8.56
N MET A 113 15.56 5.63 -8.23
CA MET A 113 15.83 6.71 -9.20
C MET A 113 17.29 6.75 -9.66
N ASN A 114 18.17 5.92 -9.11
CA ASN A 114 19.58 5.91 -9.52
C ASN A 114 19.70 5.52 -11.01
N GLY A 115 20.28 6.41 -11.83
CA GLY A 115 20.36 6.22 -13.28
C GLY A 115 19.06 6.59 -14.03
N MET A 116 18.09 7.21 -13.37
CA MET A 116 16.92 7.84 -14.01
C MET A 116 17.14 9.35 -14.16
N VAL A 117 16.54 9.92 -15.21
CA VAL A 117 16.63 11.35 -15.49
C VAL A 117 15.67 12.11 -14.57
N THR A 118 16.17 13.14 -13.90
CA THR A 118 15.35 13.98 -12.98
C THR A 118 14.77 15.23 -13.65
N ASP A 119 15.13 15.47 -14.91
CA ASP A 119 14.63 16.58 -15.73
C ASP A 119 13.41 16.13 -16.55
N ALA A 120 12.22 16.63 -16.17
CA ALA A 120 10.96 16.37 -16.85
C ALA A 120 10.97 16.79 -18.33
N ALA A 121 11.81 17.75 -18.74
CA ALA A 121 11.92 18.20 -20.13
C ALA A 121 12.39 17.09 -21.09
N LYS A 122 13.01 16.04 -20.55
CA LYS A 122 13.48 14.87 -21.32
C LYS A 122 12.38 13.84 -21.55
N TYR A 123 11.23 13.99 -20.89
CA TYR A 123 10.13 13.05 -20.98
C TYR A 123 9.09 13.47 -22.00
N GLN A 124 8.54 12.48 -22.70
CA GLN A 124 7.43 12.60 -23.64
C GLN A 124 6.39 11.53 -23.32
N VAL A 125 5.13 11.86 -23.60
CA VAL A 125 3.98 11.02 -23.27
C VAL A 125 3.17 10.79 -24.54
N PHE A 126 2.93 9.52 -24.83
CA PHE A 126 2.10 9.09 -25.95
C PHE A 126 0.85 8.42 -25.40
N ILE A 127 -0.32 8.86 -25.85
CA ILE A 127 -1.62 8.35 -25.38
C ILE A 127 -2.39 7.79 -26.56
N LYS A 128 -2.98 6.61 -26.36
CA LYS A 128 -3.81 5.96 -27.36
C LYS A 128 -4.94 5.15 -26.72
N SER A 129 -6.12 5.19 -27.33
CA SER A 129 -7.25 4.38 -26.86
C SER A 129 -6.97 2.88 -27.08
N PHE A 130 -7.17 2.08 -26.03
CA PHE A 130 -6.80 0.66 -25.99
C PHE A 130 -7.95 -0.19 -25.45
N ASP A 131 -8.30 -1.28 -26.14
CA ASP A 131 -9.27 -2.26 -25.64
C ASP A 131 -8.53 -3.34 -24.86
N VAL A 132 -8.60 -3.26 -23.53
CA VAL A 132 -7.93 -4.20 -22.61
C VAL A 132 -8.40 -5.64 -22.75
N PHE A 133 -9.64 -5.88 -23.19
CA PHE A 133 -10.21 -7.22 -23.28
C PHE A 133 -9.87 -7.90 -24.60
N LYS A 134 -9.64 -7.12 -25.66
CA LYS A 134 -9.20 -7.62 -26.97
C LYS A 134 -7.68 -7.58 -27.14
N GLY A 135 -6.98 -6.76 -26.35
CA GLY A 135 -5.55 -6.54 -26.50
C GLY A 135 -5.19 -5.73 -27.75
N GLU A 136 -6.16 -4.99 -28.30
CA GLU A 136 -6.05 -4.29 -29.59
C GLU A 136 -6.25 -2.78 -29.40
N TYR A 137 -5.64 -2.01 -30.29
CA TYR A 137 -5.94 -0.59 -30.39
C TYR A 137 -7.30 -0.37 -31.00
N VAL A 138 -8.08 0.52 -30.40
CA VAL A 138 -9.38 0.88 -30.96
C VAL A 138 -9.14 1.77 -32.17
N SER A 139 -9.56 1.32 -33.35
CA SER A 139 -9.56 2.14 -34.56
C SER A 139 -10.46 3.36 -34.34
N ARG A 140 -9.87 4.56 -34.27
CA ARG A 140 -10.49 5.89 -34.11
C ARG A 140 -12.00 5.82 -33.83
N ARG A 141 -12.40 5.69 -32.56
CA ARG A 141 -13.75 6.09 -32.19
C ARG A 141 -13.90 7.59 -32.41
N SER A 142 -15.12 8.00 -32.75
CA SER A 142 -15.60 9.33 -33.16
C SER A 142 -15.23 10.54 -32.26
N THR A 143 -14.54 10.34 -31.16
CA THR A 143 -14.11 11.38 -30.22
C THR A 143 -12.59 11.43 -30.25
N GLN A 144 -12.06 12.33 -31.07
CA GLN A 144 -10.66 12.74 -31.00
C GLN A 144 -10.44 13.23 -29.57
N LEU A 145 -9.68 12.47 -28.78
CA LEU A 145 -9.43 12.78 -27.39
C LEU A 145 -8.52 14.02 -27.36
N ASP A 146 -9.12 15.19 -27.20
CA ASP A 146 -8.39 16.44 -27.09
C ASP A 146 -7.90 16.60 -25.65
N VAL A 147 -6.71 16.05 -25.41
CA VAL A 147 -6.04 16.07 -24.10
C VAL A 147 -4.81 16.94 -24.19
N MET A 148 -4.71 17.86 -23.25
CA MET A 148 -3.48 18.56 -22.93
C MET A 148 -2.97 18.07 -21.59
N GLY A 149 -1.67 18.20 -21.34
CA GLY A 149 -1.11 17.73 -20.10
C GLY A 149 0.34 18.11 -19.93
N GLY A 150 0.90 17.67 -18.82
CA GLY A 150 2.30 17.85 -18.52
C GLY A 150 2.83 16.72 -17.66
N PHE A 151 4.14 16.58 -17.68
CA PHE A 151 4.85 15.58 -16.90
C PHE A 151 5.73 16.25 -15.85
N TYR A 152 5.78 15.65 -14.68
CA TYR A 152 6.49 16.16 -13.51
C TYR A 152 7.39 15.12 -12.91
N VAL A 153 8.57 15.57 -12.48
CA VAL A 153 9.53 14.73 -11.75
C VAL A 153 9.88 15.43 -10.44
N PHE A 154 9.63 14.75 -9.32
CA PHE A 154 9.92 15.27 -7.98
C PHE A 154 11.34 14.91 -7.56
N GLY A 155 12.33 15.44 -8.29
CA GLY A 155 13.75 15.23 -8.01
C GLY A 155 14.13 13.76 -7.84
N SER A 156 14.83 13.44 -6.74
CA SER A 156 15.26 12.09 -6.40
C SER A 156 14.29 11.32 -5.49
N THR A 157 13.08 11.84 -5.25
CA THR A 157 12.11 11.22 -4.31
C THR A 157 11.49 9.91 -4.81
N GLY A 158 11.69 9.57 -6.09
CA GLY A 158 11.04 8.43 -6.74
C GLY A 158 9.67 8.74 -7.31
N TYR A 159 9.07 9.88 -6.96
CA TYR A 159 7.74 10.23 -7.45
C TYR A 159 7.81 11.01 -8.76
N THR A 160 6.92 10.65 -9.69
CA THR A 160 6.65 11.41 -10.92
C THR A 160 5.14 11.51 -11.12
N ALA A 161 4.67 12.57 -11.77
CA ALA A 161 3.24 12.76 -12.01
C ALA A 161 2.97 13.11 -13.47
N LEU A 162 1.91 12.51 -14.02
CA LEU A 162 1.36 12.88 -15.32
C LEU A 162 0.01 13.56 -15.09
N TYR A 163 -0.06 14.85 -15.41
CA TYR A 163 -1.30 15.64 -15.42
C TYR A 163 -1.92 15.61 -16.82
N LEU A 164 -3.20 15.30 -16.90
CA LEU A 164 -3.99 15.26 -18.12
C LEU A 164 -5.29 16.05 -17.93
N SER A 165 -5.64 16.87 -18.91
CA SER A 165 -6.86 17.67 -18.98
C SER A 165 -7.53 17.45 -20.31
N ALA A 166 -8.75 16.92 -20.29
CA ALA A 166 -9.58 16.64 -21.46
C ALA A 166 -10.69 17.68 -21.59
N VAL A 167 -10.82 18.32 -22.75
CA VAL A 167 -11.80 19.42 -22.98
C VAL A 167 -13.25 18.97 -22.73
N ASN A 168 -13.59 17.74 -23.14
CA ASN A 168 -14.95 17.19 -23.05
C ASN A 168 -15.12 16.14 -21.94
N GLY A 169 -14.19 16.09 -20.99
CA GLY A 169 -14.09 14.99 -20.03
C GLY A 169 -13.46 13.74 -20.64
N PHE A 170 -12.97 12.85 -19.78
CA PHE A 170 -12.53 11.54 -20.25
C PHE A 170 -13.76 10.69 -20.59
N PRO A 171 -13.80 9.96 -21.72
CA PRO A 171 -14.82 8.95 -21.95
C PRO A 171 -14.54 7.65 -21.17
N ARG A 172 -15.54 6.77 -21.10
CA ARG A 172 -15.46 5.48 -20.39
C ARG A 172 -14.73 4.44 -21.24
N GLU A 173 -13.43 4.64 -21.42
CA GLU A 173 -12.55 3.74 -22.16
C GLU A 173 -11.16 3.70 -21.52
N CYS A 174 -10.39 2.68 -21.87
CA CYS A 174 -9.01 2.57 -21.38
C CYS A 174 -8.05 3.28 -22.34
N TYR A 175 -7.03 3.89 -21.75
CA TYR A 175 -5.91 4.50 -22.43
C TYR A 175 -4.65 3.73 -22.14
N GLU A 176 -3.94 3.38 -23.20
CA GLU A 176 -2.54 3.05 -23.10
C GLU A 176 -1.74 4.36 -23.12
N ILE A 177 -0.91 4.52 -22.10
CA ILE A 177 0.02 5.63 -21.98
C ILE A 177 1.42 5.05 -22.03
N ILE A 178 2.21 5.54 -22.99
CA ILE A 178 3.63 5.22 -23.12
C ILE A 178 4.39 6.47 -22.69
N LEU A 179 5.13 6.37 -21.59
CA LEU A 179 6.05 7.40 -21.17
C LEU A 179 7.44 7.05 -21.69
N ARG A 180 8.07 8.02 -22.34
CA ARG A 180 9.38 7.91 -22.96
C ARG A 180 10.33 8.91 -22.35
N CYS A 181 11.47 8.44 -21.86
CA CYS A 181 12.62 9.28 -21.60
C CYS A 181 13.51 9.32 -22.85
N ASN A 182 13.78 10.53 -23.35
CA ASN A 182 14.64 10.75 -24.52
C ASN A 182 16.13 10.72 -24.19
N ASP A 183 16.47 10.63 -22.91
CA ASP A 183 17.85 10.54 -22.43
C ASP A 183 18.00 9.31 -21.55
N VAL A 184 19.10 8.59 -21.68
CA VAL A 184 19.30 7.28 -21.05
C VAL A 184 20.62 7.32 -20.30
N LEU A 185 20.55 7.40 -18.98
CA LEU A 185 21.74 7.47 -18.13
C LEU A 185 22.32 6.09 -17.82
N GLN A 186 21.49 5.04 -17.90
CA GLN A 186 21.90 3.67 -17.61
C GLN A 186 21.17 2.67 -18.52
N ILE A 187 21.92 1.69 -19.02
CA ILE A 187 21.38 0.56 -19.80
C ILE A 187 21.64 -0.72 -19.01
N ASN A 188 20.59 -1.47 -18.73
CA ASN A 188 20.68 -2.79 -18.15
C ASN A 188 20.99 -3.79 -19.26
N THR A 189 22.22 -4.32 -19.29
CA THR A 189 22.65 -5.30 -20.30
C THR A 189 22.09 -6.71 -20.07
N SER A 190 21.38 -6.93 -18.96
CA SER A 190 20.77 -8.22 -18.60
C SER A 190 19.29 -8.33 -18.97
N SER A 191 18.68 -7.28 -19.53
CA SER A 191 17.29 -7.28 -20.01
C SER A 191 17.18 -7.93 -21.41
N SER A 192 17.77 -9.11 -21.57
CA SER A 192 17.58 -9.95 -22.75
C SER A 192 16.19 -10.59 -22.70
N GLY A 193 15.17 -9.84 -23.14
CA GLY A 193 13.79 -10.34 -23.17
C GLY A 193 12.70 -9.29 -22.91
N ASN A 194 12.88 -8.03 -23.32
CA ASN A 194 11.78 -7.07 -23.24
C ASN A 194 10.72 -7.42 -24.30
N GLU A 195 9.60 -8.03 -23.89
CA GLU A 195 8.48 -8.39 -24.77
C GLU A 195 7.94 -7.18 -25.56
N ASN A 196 8.07 -5.95 -25.02
CA ASN A 196 7.65 -4.74 -25.71
C ASN A 196 8.60 -4.37 -26.87
N ALA A 197 9.88 -4.73 -26.80
CA ALA A 197 10.82 -4.53 -27.90
C ALA A 197 10.51 -5.41 -29.12
N VAL A 198 9.79 -6.53 -28.91
CA VAL A 198 9.25 -7.35 -30.01
C VAL A 198 8.07 -6.67 -30.69
N ARG A 199 7.31 -5.83 -29.96
CA ARG A 199 6.11 -5.14 -30.46
C ARG A 199 6.44 -3.81 -31.12
N ASP A 200 7.42 -3.08 -30.59
CA ASP A 200 7.88 -1.79 -31.12
C ASP A 200 9.39 -1.61 -30.92
N ALA A 201 10.08 -1.37 -32.03
CA ALA A 201 11.53 -1.14 -32.06
C ALA A 201 11.97 0.09 -31.24
N SER A 202 11.05 1.04 -30.98
CA SER A 202 11.35 2.21 -30.16
C SER A 202 11.77 1.84 -28.73
N TYR A 203 11.29 0.72 -28.18
CA TYR A 203 11.64 0.23 -26.84
C TYR A 203 13.11 -0.22 -26.73
N ALA A 204 13.77 -0.49 -27.86
CA ALA A 204 15.20 -0.76 -27.91
C ALA A 204 16.05 0.51 -28.07
N GLN A 205 15.44 1.65 -28.40
CA GLN A 205 16.13 2.92 -28.65
C GLN A 205 15.98 3.92 -27.51
N PHE A 206 14.81 3.94 -26.87
CA PHE A 206 14.47 4.86 -25.80
C PHE A 206 14.08 4.09 -24.55
N ASP A 207 14.32 4.71 -23.39
CA ASP A 207 13.87 4.17 -22.11
C ASP A 207 12.40 4.50 -21.90
N GLN A 208 11.55 3.47 -21.98
CA GLN A 208 10.10 3.62 -22.06
C GLN A 208 9.40 2.67 -21.12
N TRP A 209 8.25 3.09 -20.60
CA TRP A 209 7.34 2.21 -19.89
C TRP A 209 5.91 2.47 -20.32
N ARG A 210 5.09 1.44 -20.15
CA ARG A 210 3.70 1.39 -20.60
C ARG A 210 2.80 1.23 -19.40
N VAL A 211 1.75 2.03 -19.34
CA VAL A 211 0.68 1.90 -18.36
C VAL A 211 -0.68 1.92 -19.04
N ILE A 212 -1.65 1.23 -18.46
CA ILE A 212 -3.02 1.22 -18.96
C ILE A 212 -3.95 1.69 -17.87
N ILE A 213 -4.69 2.76 -18.17
CA ILE A 213 -5.55 3.43 -17.21
C ILE A 213 -6.94 3.69 -17.76
N ASN A 214 -7.89 3.95 -16.87
CA ASN A 214 -9.21 4.46 -17.17
C ASN A 214 -9.59 5.53 -16.13
N PRO A 215 -9.46 6.82 -16.45
CA PRO A 215 -9.81 7.91 -15.52
C PRO A 215 -11.27 7.86 -15.02
N ASN A 216 -12.18 7.16 -15.71
CA ASN A 216 -13.57 6.99 -15.27
C ASN A 216 -13.82 5.78 -14.37
N GLY A 217 -12.78 5.03 -14.01
CA GLY A 217 -12.91 3.96 -13.03
C GLY A 217 -13.28 4.50 -11.65
N ASN A 218 -14.07 3.73 -10.89
CA ASN A 218 -14.45 4.05 -9.52
C ASN A 218 -13.27 3.96 -8.53
N THR A 219 -12.20 3.23 -8.84
CA THR A 219 -11.00 3.19 -8.00
C THR A 219 -10.14 4.45 -8.08
N ALA A 220 -10.42 5.36 -9.03
CA ALA A 220 -9.76 6.67 -9.06
C ALA A 220 -10.24 7.52 -7.88
N LYS A 221 -9.31 8.15 -7.16
CA LYS A 221 -9.62 8.96 -5.98
C LYS A 221 -10.07 10.36 -6.43
N GLU A 222 -11.28 10.74 -6.04
CA GLU A 222 -11.81 12.07 -6.33
C GLU A 222 -11.16 13.11 -5.42
N CYS A 223 -10.61 14.18 -6.00
CA CYS A 223 -9.91 15.23 -5.28
C CYS A 223 -10.23 16.62 -5.85
N GLY A 224 -10.66 17.53 -4.97
CA GLY A 224 -11.01 18.90 -5.35
C GLY A 224 -9.81 19.79 -5.71
N PHE A 225 -8.59 19.47 -5.22
CA PHE A 225 -7.39 20.26 -5.53
C PHE A 225 -7.02 20.26 -7.03
N LEU A 226 -7.59 19.36 -7.83
CA LEU A 226 -7.34 19.30 -9.28
C LEU A 226 -8.03 20.44 -10.04
N ASP A 227 -9.06 21.07 -9.47
CA ASP A 227 -9.73 22.20 -10.13
C ASP A 227 -8.81 23.43 -10.17
N ASP A 228 -8.12 23.72 -9.07
CA ASP A 228 -7.06 24.73 -8.95
C ASP A 228 -5.69 24.05 -8.84
N PHE A 229 -5.28 23.37 -9.90
CA PHE A 229 -4.13 22.48 -9.87
C PHE A 229 -2.82 23.19 -9.50
N ASP A 230 -2.30 22.88 -8.31
CA ASP A 230 -0.93 23.15 -7.88
C ASP A 230 -0.20 21.82 -7.64
N ILE A 231 0.96 21.66 -8.30
CA ILE A 231 1.80 20.48 -8.18
C ILE A 231 2.35 20.30 -6.77
N THR A 232 2.56 21.40 -6.05
CA THR A 232 3.03 21.37 -4.66
C THR A 232 1.96 20.77 -3.76
N SER A 233 0.71 21.24 -3.91
CA SER A 233 -0.45 20.69 -3.20
C SER A 233 -0.71 19.23 -3.56
N LEU A 234 -0.53 18.83 -4.83
CA LEU A 234 -0.61 17.41 -5.20
C LEU A 234 0.39 16.59 -4.39
N TYR A 235 1.67 16.99 -4.35
CA TYR A 235 2.67 16.20 -3.63
C TYR A 235 2.39 16.14 -2.13
N GLN A 236 1.98 17.25 -1.53
CA GLN A 236 1.60 17.31 -0.12
C GLN A 236 0.41 16.39 0.18
N ASP A 237 -0.72 16.58 -0.51
CA ASP A 237 -1.95 15.86 -0.21
C ASP A 237 -1.89 14.38 -0.64
N ALA A 238 -1.19 14.08 -1.74
CA ALA A 238 -1.15 12.73 -2.30
C ALA A 238 -0.04 11.86 -1.72
N VAL A 239 1.10 12.45 -1.35
CA VAL A 239 2.29 11.71 -0.90
C VAL A 239 2.54 11.92 0.58
N ILE A 240 2.49 13.16 1.06
CA ILE A 240 2.87 13.47 2.43
C ILE A 240 1.79 13.05 3.41
N ASP A 241 0.52 13.34 3.17
CA ASP A 241 -0.57 12.96 4.07
C ASP A 241 -0.67 11.44 4.29
N GLU A 242 -0.49 10.65 3.22
CA GLU A 242 -0.52 9.19 3.31
C GLU A 242 0.68 8.66 4.11
N ASN A 243 1.89 9.18 3.86
CA ASN A 243 3.09 8.73 4.57
C ASN A 243 3.12 9.23 6.02
N GLU A 244 2.66 10.47 6.28
CA GLU A 244 2.46 11.02 7.62
C GLU A 244 1.49 10.15 8.43
N SER A 245 0.36 9.77 7.83
CA SER A 245 -0.63 8.92 8.52
C SER A 245 -0.04 7.58 8.95
N LYS A 246 0.74 6.93 8.07
CA LYS A 246 1.39 5.64 8.36
C LYS A 246 2.45 5.77 9.47
N ILE A 247 3.32 6.77 9.40
CA ILE A 247 4.36 6.92 10.43
C ILE A 247 3.75 7.33 11.77
N ARG A 248 2.67 8.12 11.78
CA ARG A 248 1.95 8.48 13.00
C ARG A 248 1.28 7.28 13.64
N GLU A 249 0.72 6.37 12.84
CA GLU A 249 0.21 5.09 13.35
C GLU A 249 1.31 4.30 14.05
N SER A 250 2.48 4.16 13.43
CA SER A 250 3.65 3.53 14.06
C SER A 250 4.07 4.22 15.36
N LEU A 251 4.12 5.56 15.40
CA LEU A 251 4.46 6.32 16.60
C LEU A 251 3.45 6.10 17.73
N TYR A 252 2.15 6.07 17.43
CA TYR A 252 1.14 5.75 18.43
C TYR A 252 1.27 4.32 18.94
N ASP A 253 1.58 3.35 18.07
CA ASP A 253 1.76 1.96 18.46
C ASP A 253 3.01 1.75 19.32
N ASP A 254 4.11 2.42 19.01
CA ASP A 254 5.30 2.44 19.86
C ASP A 254 4.97 2.94 21.27
N VAL A 255 4.24 4.06 21.38
CA VAL A 255 3.86 4.64 22.67
C VAL A 255 2.93 3.69 23.45
N LYS A 256 2.04 2.94 22.77
CA LYS A 256 1.24 1.88 23.41
C LYS A 256 2.12 0.74 23.92
N ILE A 257 3.11 0.31 23.13
CA ILE A 257 4.06 -0.74 23.53
C ILE A 257 4.87 -0.28 24.74
N MET A 258 5.37 0.96 24.73
CA MET A 258 6.08 1.57 25.84
C MET A 258 5.19 1.65 27.09
N TYR A 259 3.94 2.09 26.96
CA TYR A 259 2.98 2.12 28.07
C TYR A 259 2.75 0.74 28.69
N ALA A 260 2.53 -0.29 27.86
CA ALA A 260 2.38 -1.66 28.32
C ALA A 260 3.66 -2.17 29.01
N GLY A 261 4.84 -1.84 28.45
CA GLY A 261 6.13 -2.14 29.05
C GLY A 261 6.31 -1.48 30.42
N TRP A 262 5.97 -0.21 30.54
CA TRP A 262 6.02 0.55 31.79
C TRP A 262 5.11 -0.07 32.86
N LYS A 263 3.89 -0.48 32.50
CA LYS A 263 2.98 -1.20 33.42
C LYS A 263 3.51 -2.56 33.85
N LYS A 264 4.18 -3.30 32.96
CA LYS A 264 4.85 -4.57 33.31
C LYS A 264 6.00 -4.34 34.29
N ILE A 265 6.84 -3.32 34.04
CA ILE A 265 7.95 -2.95 34.93
C ILE A 265 7.42 -2.62 36.33
N ASP A 266 6.37 -1.80 36.42
CA ASP A 266 5.73 -1.44 37.68
C ASP A 266 5.15 -2.67 38.41
N ASN A 267 4.46 -3.55 37.69
CA ASN A 267 3.93 -4.79 38.27
C ASN A 267 5.03 -5.70 38.83
N TYR A 268 6.08 -5.96 38.05
CA TYR A 268 7.18 -6.82 38.51
C TYR A 268 7.97 -6.20 39.64
N ARG A 269 8.17 -4.87 39.64
CA ARG A 269 8.77 -4.14 40.77
C ARG A 269 7.96 -4.35 42.05
N ASN A 270 6.64 -4.11 42.00
CA ASN A 270 5.76 -4.29 43.16
C ASN A 270 5.75 -5.74 43.66
N ASN A 271 5.75 -6.73 42.75
CA ASN A 271 5.82 -8.14 43.11
C ASN A 271 7.15 -8.48 43.81
N LEU A 272 8.28 -8.01 43.28
CA LEU A 272 9.60 -8.25 43.87
C LEU A 272 9.73 -7.60 45.26
N GLU A 273 9.23 -6.38 45.42
CA GLU A 273 9.18 -5.71 46.73
C GLU A 273 8.31 -6.48 47.73
N SER A 274 7.16 -7.02 47.30
CA SER A 274 6.30 -7.86 48.15
C SER A 274 6.96 -9.18 48.57
N LEU A 275 7.90 -9.68 47.76
CA LEU A 275 8.73 -10.86 48.04
C LEU A 275 9.98 -10.53 48.86
N ASN A 276 10.08 -9.30 49.38
CA ASN A 276 11.20 -8.82 50.18
C ASN A 276 12.53 -8.83 49.42
N VAL A 277 12.49 -8.62 48.11
CA VAL A 277 13.66 -8.46 47.23
C VAL A 277 14.03 -6.98 47.15
N LYS A 278 15.33 -6.66 47.21
CA LYS A 278 15.83 -5.30 47.04
C LYS A 278 15.88 -4.95 45.55
N VAL A 279 14.82 -4.31 45.06
CA VAL A 279 14.73 -3.89 43.65
C VAL A 279 15.66 -2.70 43.37
N PRO A 280 16.47 -2.74 42.28
CA PRO A 280 17.30 -1.63 41.86
C PRO A 280 16.50 -0.36 41.54
N SER A 281 17.17 0.79 41.63
CA SER A 281 16.62 2.05 41.12
C SER A 281 16.34 1.94 39.62
N MET A 282 15.30 2.63 39.16
CA MET A 282 14.95 2.65 37.74
C MET A 282 16.15 3.18 36.92
N PRO A 283 16.49 2.57 35.78
CA PRO A 283 17.53 3.08 34.90
C PRO A 283 17.23 4.51 34.42
N VAL A 284 18.27 5.32 34.20
CA VAL A 284 18.16 6.75 33.82
C VAL A 284 17.28 6.96 32.57
N TYR A 285 17.34 6.03 31.61
CA TYR A 285 16.57 6.10 30.37
C TYR A 285 15.05 5.84 30.54
N ILE A 286 14.59 5.38 31.72
CA ILE A 286 13.15 5.22 32.05
C ILE A 286 12.74 6.15 33.21
N ALA A 287 13.67 6.44 34.13
CA ALA A 287 13.36 7.06 35.41
C ALA A 287 12.64 8.43 35.31
N GLY A 288 12.89 9.19 34.24
CA GLY A 288 12.26 10.49 33.99
C GLY A 288 11.09 10.47 33.02
N ASP A 289 10.68 9.31 32.51
CA ASP A 289 9.63 9.22 31.49
C ASP A 289 8.23 9.43 32.08
N GLU A 290 7.41 10.21 31.37
CA GLU A 290 6.02 10.43 31.71
C GLU A 290 5.10 9.83 30.64
N LEU A 291 4.23 8.91 31.06
CA LEU A 291 3.24 8.27 30.21
C LEU A 291 1.85 8.45 30.84
N ALA A 292 1.03 9.32 30.26
CA ALA A 292 -0.29 9.65 30.76
C ALA A 292 -1.38 9.39 29.70
N VAL A 293 -2.53 8.86 30.13
CA VAL A 293 -3.71 8.70 29.26
C VAL A 293 -4.54 9.96 29.39
N ASP A 294 -4.88 10.60 28.27
CA ASP A 294 -5.79 11.75 28.26
C ASP A 294 -7.27 11.35 28.27
N GLU A 295 -8.16 12.35 28.29
CA GLU A 295 -9.61 12.13 28.35
C GLU A 295 -10.17 11.37 27.13
N ASP A 296 -9.48 11.47 25.98
CA ASP A 296 -9.84 10.79 24.73
C ASP A 296 -9.24 9.38 24.62
N GLY A 297 -8.50 8.94 25.65
CA GLY A 297 -7.84 7.63 25.69
C GLY A 297 -6.51 7.57 24.93
N ILE A 298 -5.97 8.71 24.51
CA ILE A 298 -4.67 8.81 23.84
C ILE A 298 -3.57 8.82 24.90
N ILE A 299 -2.58 7.96 24.73
CA ILE A 299 -1.40 7.92 25.59
C ILE A 299 -0.43 8.99 25.10
N LYS A 300 -0.17 9.98 25.95
CA LYS A 300 0.84 11.01 25.73
C LYS A 300 2.13 10.60 26.43
N TYR A 301 3.20 10.63 25.65
CA TYR A 301 4.54 10.32 26.10
C TYR A 301 5.40 11.60 26.15
N ARG A 302 6.14 11.78 27.23
CA ARG A 302 7.24 12.75 27.33
C ARG A 302 8.48 12.04 27.82
N SER A 303 9.58 12.19 27.08
CA SER A 303 10.84 11.60 27.46
C SER A 303 11.49 12.37 28.61
N GLY A 304 12.09 11.65 29.56
CA GLY A 304 13.02 12.22 30.53
C GLY A 304 14.49 12.01 30.15
N PHE A 305 14.77 11.50 28.95
CA PHE A 305 16.11 11.13 28.51
C PHE A 305 16.28 11.30 27.00
N ASP A 306 17.31 12.02 26.58
CA ASP A 306 17.63 12.26 25.17
C ASP A 306 18.66 11.26 24.66
N PHE A 307 18.34 10.61 23.55
CA PHE A 307 19.31 9.79 22.81
C PHE A 307 20.17 10.67 21.92
N ILE A 308 21.49 10.45 21.94
CA ILE A 308 22.42 11.21 21.10
C ILE A 308 22.26 10.89 19.60
N ASP A 309 21.77 9.69 19.28
CA ASP A 309 21.44 9.20 17.94
C ASP A 309 19.94 9.31 17.61
N GLY A 310 19.15 9.95 18.48
CA GLY A 310 17.71 10.11 18.32
C GLY A 310 17.28 11.57 18.37
N VAL A 311 15.98 11.77 18.34
CA VAL A 311 15.34 13.08 18.40
C VAL A 311 14.16 13.05 19.37
N ASP A 312 13.84 14.19 19.98
CA ASP A 312 12.65 14.36 20.81
C ASP A 312 11.95 15.67 20.44
N TYR A 313 10.66 15.57 20.09
CA TYR A 313 9.81 16.71 19.77
C TYR A 313 8.34 16.33 19.87
N ASP A 314 7.52 17.34 20.20
CA ASP A 314 6.07 17.15 20.37
C ASP A 314 5.32 17.24 19.04
N TRP A 315 4.99 16.07 18.49
CA TRP A 315 4.21 15.90 17.26
C TRP A 315 2.71 15.74 17.49
N TYR A 316 2.24 15.60 18.74
CA TYR A 316 0.83 15.33 19.02
C TYR A 316 -0.06 16.48 18.55
N GLY A 317 -1.07 16.16 17.73
CA GLY A 317 -2.07 17.13 17.27
C GLY A 317 -1.56 18.18 16.28
N LYS A 318 -0.32 18.06 15.80
CA LYS A 318 0.28 18.92 14.77
C LYS A 318 0.47 18.12 13.47
N THR A 319 0.63 18.78 12.34
CA THR A 319 0.84 18.12 11.04
C THR A 319 2.06 18.71 10.33
N LEU A 320 2.53 18.05 9.26
CA LEU A 320 3.61 18.62 8.46
C LEU A 320 3.19 19.89 7.70
N HIS A 321 1.88 20.15 7.57
CA HIS A 321 1.35 21.35 6.92
C HIS A 321 1.49 22.61 7.78
N ASP A 322 1.32 22.49 9.10
CA ASP A 322 1.26 23.63 10.01
C ASP A 322 2.56 23.86 10.79
N THR A 323 3.42 22.84 10.87
CA THR A 323 4.56 22.83 11.78
C THR A 323 5.82 22.28 11.11
N SER A 324 6.94 22.97 11.30
CA SER A 324 8.25 22.42 10.95
C SER A 324 8.90 21.79 12.18
N PHE A 325 8.95 20.46 12.23
CA PHE A 325 9.56 19.71 13.34
C PHE A 325 11.07 19.68 13.23
N ILE A 326 11.62 19.60 12.01
CA ILE A 326 13.07 19.72 11.77
C ILE A 326 13.61 21.00 12.41
N ASP A 327 12.89 22.11 12.28
CA ASP A 327 13.29 23.41 12.82
C ASP A 327 13.22 23.45 14.37
N MET A 328 12.50 22.53 15.02
CA MET A 328 12.47 22.40 16.48
C MET A 328 13.69 21.66 17.04
N VAL A 329 14.25 20.73 16.27
CA VAL A 329 15.33 19.84 16.73
C VAL A 329 16.71 20.22 16.19
N LYS A 330 16.79 20.86 15.02
CA LYS A 330 18.07 21.27 14.45
C LYS A 330 18.58 22.57 15.09
N GLN A 331 19.89 22.73 15.10
CA GLN A 331 20.52 24.00 15.44
C GLN A 331 20.31 25.02 14.31
N THR A 332 20.09 26.29 14.65
CA THR A 332 19.70 27.36 13.71
C THR A 332 20.64 27.52 12.51
N ASP A 333 21.93 27.27 12.67
CA ASP A 333 22.95 27.43 11.63
C ASP A 333 23.22 26.15 10.81
N MET A 334 22.48 25.07 11.09
CA MET A 334 22.66 23.76 10.48
C MET A 334 21.69 23.56 9.31
N THR A 335 22.20 23.06 8.18
CA THR A 335 21.34 22.61 7.07
C THR A 335 20.70 21.25 7.38
N ASP A 336 19.54 20.96 6.77
CA ASP A 336 18.85 19.67 6.96
C ASP A 336 19.78 18.47 6.67
N ILE A 337 20.63 18.58 5.63
CA ILE A 337 21.64 17.56 5.28
C ILE A 337 22.69 17.38 6.40
N GLN A 338 23.20 18.48 6.96
CA GLN A 338 24.16 18.43 8.06
C GLN A 338 23.54 17.80 9.31
N PHE A 339 22.26 18.09 9.56
CA PHE A 339 21.50 17.52 10.66
C PHE A 339 21.37 15.99 10.52
N PHE A 340 20.86 15.48 9.41
CA PHE A 340 20.74 14.03 9.20
C PHE A 340 22.10 13.31 9.20
N ASN A 341 23.15 13.94 8.65
CA ASN A 341 24.50 13.39 8.73
C ASN A 341 25.02 13.32 10.17
N SER A 342 24.66 14.27 11.03
CA SER A 342 25.05 14.24 12.43
C SER A 342 24.42 13.05 13.15
N LEU A 343 23.12 12.78 12.94
CA LEU A 343 22.43 11.62 13.52
C LEU A 343 23.07 10.29 13.07
N ASN A 344 23.39 10.15 11.79
CA ASN A 344 24.00 8.93 11.25
C ASN A 344 25.39 8.63 11.82
N ASN A 345 26.14 9.67 12.26
CA ASN A 345 27.47 9.49 12.84
C ASN A 345 27.43 8.96 14.29
N TYR A 346 26.28 9.01 14.95
CA TYR A 346 26.13 8.63 16.35
C TYR A 346 25.63 7.21 16.57
N GLN A 347 25.69 6.31 15.59
CA GLN A 347 25.32 4.89 15.76
C GLN A 347 26.23 4.18 16.80
N THR A 348 25.92 4.36 18.08
CA THR A 348 26.61 3.72 19.19
C THR A 348 25.97 2.38 19.53
N SER A 349 26.82 1.42 19.85
CA SER A 349 26.43 0.11 20.36
C SER A 349 25.86 0.21 21.78
N ASP A 350 24.70 -0.44 21.95
CA ASP A 350 24.00 -0.89 23.15
C ASP A 350 24.59 -0.61 24.55
N ILE A 351 23.73 -0.15 25.47
CA ILE A 351 23.90 -0.51 26.88
C ILE A 351 22.57 -0.91 27.53
N PRO A 352 22.10 -2.16 27.37
CA PRO A 352 21.33 -2.81 28.40
C PRO A 352 22.33 -3.38 29.44
N ASN A 353 22.62 -2.61 30.48
CA ASN A 353 23.29 -3.16 31.65
C ASN A 353 22.24 -3.82 32.54
N THR A 354 22.02 -5.12 32.37
CA THR A 354 21.28 -5.90 33.37
C THR A 354 22.18 -6.12 34.57
N LEU A 355 21.71 -5.76 35.77
CA LEU A 355 22.40 -6.12 37.00
C LEU A 355 22.37 -7.64 37.16
N ASN A 356 23.56 -8.26 37.09
CA ASN A 356 23.71 -9.70 37.23
C ASN A 356 23.60 -10.19 38.69
N THR A 357 23.61 -9.27 39.66
CA THR A 357 23.57 -9.62 41.09
C THR A 357 22.37 -8.94 41.75
N TRP A 358 21.53 -9.76 42.38
CA TRP A 358 20.34 -9.33 43.11
C TRP A 358 20.44 -9.73 44.57
N TYR A 359 19.77 -8.96 45.44
CA TYR A 359 19.82 -9.15 46.88
C TYR A 359 18.40 -9.20 47.46
N MET A 360 18.21 -10.01 48.49
CA MET A 360 17.05 -9.89 49.38
C MET A 360 17.20 -8.64 50.26
N ALA A 361 16.12 -8.19 50.89
CA ALA A 361 16.14 -7.02 51.78
C ALA A 361 17.05 -7.21 53.02
N ASP A 362 17.32 -8.47 53.41
CA ASP A 362 18.25 -8.81 54.50
C ASP A 362 19.73 -8.80 54.07
N GLY A 363 20.02 -8.53 52.79
CA GLY A 363 21.37 -8.47 52.23
C GLY A 363 21.92 -9.80 51.70
N SER A 364 21.15 -10.90 51.78
CA SER A 364 21.54 -12.17 51.14
C SER A 364 21.50 -12.09 49.61
N VAL A 365 22.42 -12.77 48.94
CA VAL A 365 22.53 -12.79 47.47
C VAL A 365 21.55 -13.80 46.88
N ILE A 366 20.86 -13.42 45.82
CA ILE A 366 19.96 -14.29 45.06
C ILE A 366 20.76 -14.98 43.95
N ASN A 367 20.80 -16.32 43.96
CA ASN A 367 21.37 -17.09 42.86
C ASN A 367 20.36 -17.18 41.71
N LEU A 368 20.76 -16.75 40.52
CA LEU A 368 19.92 -16.75 39.31
C LEU A 368 20.04 -18.06 38.49
N ASP A 369 20.94 -18.98 38.89
CA ASP A 369 21.09 -20.29 38.26
C ASP A 369 19.95 -21.23 38.68
N GLU A 370 19.17 -21.69 37.70
CA GLU A 370 17.98 -22.52 37.90
C GLU A 370 18.30 -23.94 38.37
N SER A 371 19.53 -24.42 38.13
CA SER A 371 19.94 -25.79 38.40
C SER A 371 19.94 -26.18 39.89
N ASP A 372 19.99 -25.20 40.80
CA ASP A 372 20.04 -25.39 42.25
C ASP A 372 18.73 -25.08 42.99
N LEU A 373 17.67 -24.67 42.29
CA LEU A 373 16.44 -24.18 42.92
C LEU A 373 15.50 -25.33 43.31
N LYS A 374 15.56 -25.76 44.58
CA LYS A 374 14.73 -26.86 45.14
C LYS A 374 13.37 -26.43 45.70
N LEU A 375 13.08 -25.13 45.78
CA LEU A 375 11.86 -24.57 46.40
C LEU A 375 11.11 -23.67 45.41
N ASN A 376 9.79 -23.91 45.28
CA ASN A 376 8.89 -23.15 44.41
C ASN A 376 8.95 -21.63 44.64
N ASN A 377 9.16 -21.19 45.88
CA ASN A 377 9.22 -19.76 46.22
C ASN A 377 10.49 -19.09 45.68
N THR A 378 11.63 -19.78 45.66
CA THR A 378 12.89 -19.23 45.12
C THR A 378 12.85 -19.21 43.59
N GLN A 379 12.21 -20.19 42.96
CA GLN A 379 11.94 -20.18 41.51
C GLN A 379 11.08 -18.98 41.13
N ALA A 380 9.98 -18.73 41.85
CA ALA A 380 9.12 -17.58 41.59
C ALA A 380 9.85 -16.22 41.70
N VAL A 381 10.78 -16.08 42.65
CA VAL A 381 11.62 -14.87 42.77
C VAL A 381 12.54 -14.72 41.55
N VAL A 382 13.24 -15.78 41.15
CA VAL A 382 14.17 -15.76 40.01
C VAL A 382 13.43 -15.47 38.70
N GLU A 383 12.24 -16.06 38.49
CA GLU A 383 11.39 -15.78 37.33
C GLU A 383 10.96 -14.31 37.29
N ASN A 384 10.49 -13.75 38.41
CA ASN A 384 10.11 -12.33 38.47
C ASN A 384 11.29 -11.39 38.20
N ILE A 385 12.50 -11.72 38.67
CA ILE A 385 13.72 -10.95 38.36
C ILE A 385 14.02 -10.99 36.86
N LYS A 386 13.95 -12.18 36.24
CA LYS A 386 14.18 -12.33 34.79
C LYS A 386 13.14 -11.55 33.99
N SER A 387 11.86 -11.65 34.35
CA SER A 387 10.77 -10.92 33.70
C SER A 387 10.90 -9.41 33.89
N TYR A 388 11.35 -8.93 35.06
CA TYR A 388 11.64 -7.52 35.29
C TYR A 388 12.77 -7.01 34.38
N ASN A 389 13.90 -7.72 34.33
CA ASN A 389 15.03 -7.34 33.47
C ASN A 389 14.66 -7.37 31.98
N MET A 390 13.88 -8.37 31.56
CA MET A 390 13.36 -8.44 30.19
C MET A 390 12.42 -7.26 29.90
N ALA A 391 11.51 -6.91 30.81
CA ALA A 391 10.61 -5.78 30.63
C ALA A 391 11.36 -4.44 30.53
N LEU A 392 12.45 -4.25 31.29
CA LEU A 392 13.32 -3.08 31.14
C LEU A 392 13.97 -3.01 29.76
N ASN A 393 14.48 -4.15 29.26
CA ASN A 393 15.12 -4.22 27.95
C ASN A 393 14.10 -4.01 26.81
N ASP A 394 12.92 -4.62 26.92
CA ASP A 394 11.84 -4.45 25.94
C ASP A 394 11.39 -2.98 25.87
N TYR A 395 11.24 -2.31 27.03
CA TYR A 395 10.93 -0.88 27.08
C TYR A 395 12.03 -0.03 26.45
N TYR A 396 13.31 -0.30 26.77
CA TYR A 396 14.44 0.41 26.18
C TYR A 396 14.47 0.27 24.65
N ASN A 397 14.25 -0.93 24.13
CA ASN A 397 14.22 -1.17 22.69
C ASN A 397 13.04 -0.46 22.01
N ALA A 398 11.84 -0.50 22.61
CA ALA A 398 10.68 0.23 22.11
C ALA A 398 10.94 1.74 22.11
N LYS A 399 11.53 2.27 23.19
CA LYS A 399 11.89 3.68 23.30
C LYS A 399 12.93 4.10 22.26
N ARG A 400 13.93 3.26 21.96
CA ARG A 400 14.88 3.51 20.87
C ARG A 400 14.22 3.47 19.50
N LEU A 401 13.32 2.52 19.24
CA LEU A 401 12.59 2.47 17.98
C LEU A 401 11.79 3.76 17.76
N TYR A 402 11.12 4.25 18.80
CA TYR A 402 10.40 5.52 18.79
C TYR A 402 11.32 6.71 18.47
N HIS A 403 12.39 6.92 19.26
CA HIS A 403 13.24 8.12 19.15
C HIS A 403 14.25 8.10 18.01
N CYS A 404 14.84 6.94 17.72
CA CYS A 404 15.96 6.80 16.79
C CYS A 404 15.52 6.32 15.40
N THR A 405 14.28 5.83 15.26
CA THR A 405 13.76 5.36 13.97
C THR A 405 12.49 6.12 13.59
N HIS A 406 11.37 5.93 14.26
CA HIS A 406 10.10 6.47 13.76
C HIS A 406 9.99 8.00 13.83
N LEU A 407 10.50 8.65 14.87
CA LEU A 407 10.58 10.12 14.87
C LEU A 407 11.55 10.63 13.81
N VAL A 408 12.69 9.97 13.61
CA VAL A 408 13.65 10.35 12.57
C VAL A 408 13.05 10.18 11.16
N ASP A 409 12.32 9.08 10.91
CA ASP A 409 11.57 8.82 9.68
C ASP A 409 10.52 9.90 9.43
N TYR A 410 9.86 10.39 10.48
CA TYR A 410 8.91 11.48 10.34
C TYR A 410 9.59 12.79 9.91
N LEU A 411 10.78 13.10 10.41
CA LEU A 411 11.60 14.20 9.92
C LEU A 411 12.06 13.97 8.47
N TYR A 412 12.39 12.73 8.07
CA TYR A 412 12.73 12.44 6.67
C TYR A 412 11.56 12.75 5.71
N ILE A 413 10.32 12.48 6.13
CA ILE A 413 9.13 12.85 5.35
C ILE A 413 9.03 14.38 5.21
N GLU A 414 9.25 15.14 6.29
CA GLU A 414 9.28 16.61 6.24
C GLU A 414 10.37 17.13 5.28
N SER A 415 11.57 16.54 5.34
CA SER A 415 12.69 16.89 4.45
C SER A 415 12.34 16.64 2.98
N ASN A 416 11.73 15.48 2.68
CA ASN A 416 11.29 15.13 1.34
C ASN A 416 10.19 16.09 0.84
N MET A 417 9.25 16.49 1.70
CA MET A 417 8.25 17.51 1.38
C MET A 417 8.91 18.84 1.01
N LYS A 418 9.84 19.33 1.85
CA LYS A 418 10.59 20.57 1.60
C LYS A 418 11.40 20.50 0.31
N MET A 419 11.99 19.34 0.00
CA MET A 419 12.74 19.13 -1.25
C MET A 419 11.84 19.08 -2.47
N ALA A 420 10.72 18.35 -2.41
CA ALA A 420 9.79 18.22 -3.53
C ALA A 420 9.17 19.57 -3.91
N GLY A 421 8.79 20.40 -2.93
CA GLY A 421 8.29 21.75 -3.18
C GLY A 421 9.34 22.71 -3.76
N LYS A 422 10.63 22.46 -3.57
CA LYS A 422 11.73 23.32 -4.07
C LYS A 422 12.36 22.85 -5.38
N TYR A 423 12.39 21.53 -5.64
CA TYR A 423 13.24 20.91 -6.66
C TYR A 423 12.48 19.97 -7.61
N PHE A 424 11.21 20.26 -7.90
CA PHE A 424 10.53 19.58 -8.99
C PHE A 424 10.91 20.16 -10.36
N THR A 425 10.86 19.33 -11.38
CA THR A 425 10.93 19.76 -12.78
C THR A 425 9.60 19.44 -13.47
N SER A 426 9.21 20.27 -14.43
CA SER A 426 7.95 20.13 -15.15
C SER A 426 8.14 20.31 -16.64
N ASN A 427 7.43 19.54 -17.44
CA ASN A 427 7.37 19.71 -18.88
C ASN A 427 5.93 19.91 -19.34
N TYR A 428 5.66 21.12 -19.81
CA TYR A 428 4.34 21.63 -20.23
C TYR A 428 4.30 22.15 -21.65
N ASN A 429 5.37 21.89 -22.42
CA ASN A 429 5.47 22.41 -23.77
C ASN A 429 4.41 21.77 -24.68
N GLU A 430 4.03 22.49 -25.73
CA GLU A 430 3.21 21.90 -26.80
C GLU A 430 3.93 20.68 -27.38
N GLY A 431 3.24 19.53 -27.38
CA GLY A 431 3.78 18.25 -27.87
C GLY A 431 4.38 17.31 -26.81
N VAL A 432 4.39 17.69 -25.52
CA VAL A 432 4.76 16.75 -24.44
C VAL A 432 3.82 15.56 -24.40
N VAL A 433 2.52 15.85 -24.49
CA VAL A 433 1.47 14.84 -24.63
C VAL A 433 1.08 14.79 -26.10
N THR A 434 1.25 13.62 -26.72
CA THR A 434 0.83 13.36 -28.10
C THR A 434 -0.21 12.26 -28.11
N VAL A 435 -1.38 12.55 -28.68
CA VAL A 435 -2.50 11.61 -28.83
C VAL A 435 -2.46 11.01 -30.25
N TRP A 436 -2.50 9.68 -30.36
CA TRP A 436 -2.37 8.95 -31.63
C TRP A 436 -3.65 8.24 -32.09
#